data_AF-A0A093YQ75-F1
#
_entry.id   AF-A0A093YQ75-F1
#
_cell.length_a   1.000
_cell.length_b   1.000
_cell.length_c   1.000
_cell.angle_alpha   90.00
_cell.angle_beta   90.00
_cell.angle_gamma   90.00
#
_symmetry.space_group_name_H-M   'P 1'
#
loop_
_entity.id
_entity.type
_entity.pdbx_description
1 polymer ?
#
loop_
_entity_poly.entity_id
_entity_poly.type
_entity_poly.pdbx_seq_one_letter_code
_entity_poly.pdbx_strand_id
1 'polypeptide(L)'
;MYRGVGQRRRISLALSAFIAFFFCASYWLWSSGEHVPLIPSFHDADVAGAGKGGVVTKPGTVKEPSLDEIVLAEYDEAPIREMCANSSWADSRNVVVNCESRVGGVGNVRQEFLVCVRQAIEIGASLIRPNIMLRSEGLIEYQKGPVHNMSYLFNLELFDERLRSACPQMHIYNDLAEVKHVGEIARVDRPWNLPKEQGVQLSFTEWARLNRQPEDKITVITMPRITGQT
;
A
#
# COMPACT_ATOMS: atom_id res chain seq x y z
N MET A 1 -41.69 -57.87 3.05
CA MET A 1 -41.64 -56.49 2.51
C MET A 1 -41.15 -55.52 3.60
N TYR A 2 -39.84 -55.45 3.91
CA TYR A 2 -39.26 -54.44 4.83
C TYR A 2 -37.74 -54.27 4.60
N ARG A 3 -37.31 -53.94 3.37
CA ARG A 3 -35.89 -53.66 3.06
C ARG A 3 -35.58 -52.16 2.86
N GLY A 4 -36.59 -51.29 2.85
CA GLY A 4 -36.43 -49.86 2.50
C GLY A 4 -36.25 -48.89 3.68
N VAL A 5 -36.61 -49.26 4.91
CA VAL A 5 -36.62 -48.33 6.06
C VAL A 5 -35.23 -48.14 6.68
N GLY A 6 -34.43 -49.22 6.76
CA GLY A 6 -33.07 -49.16 7.33
C GLY A 6 -32.08 -48.38 6.46
N GLN A 7 -32.21 -48.45 5.14
CA GLN A 7 -31.29 -47.79 4.21
C GLN A 7 -31.51 -46.27 4.15
N ARG A 8 -32.77 -45.80 4.19
CA ARG A 8 -33.06 -44.35 4.30
C ARG A 8 -32.53 -43.76 5.61
N ARG A 9 -32.66 -44.48 6.74
CA ARG A 9 -32.13 -44.03 8.04
C ARG A 9 -30.60 -43.90 8.04
N ARG A 10 -29.90 -44.86 7.42
CA ARG A 10 -28.44 -44.82 7.29
C ARG A 10 -27.96 -43.69 6.38
N ILE A 11 -28.67 -43.43 5.28
CA ILE A 11 -28.38 -42.32 4.36
C ILE A 11 -28.59 -40.98 5.06
N SER A 12 -29.69 -40.81 5.81
CA SER A 12 -29.94 -39.58 6.57
C SER A 12 -28.90 -39.33 7.66
N LEU A 13 -28.45 -40.37 8.37
CA LEU A 13 -27.40 -40.25 9.39
C LEU A 13 -26.03 -39.93 8.78
N ALA A 14 -25.72 -40.53 7.62
CA ALA A 14 -24.48 -40.23 6.90
C ALA A 14 -24.47 -38.78 6.37
N LEU A 15 -25.59 -38.31 5.82
CA LEU A 15 -25.75 -36.92 5.37
C LEU A 15 -25.66 -35.93 6.53
N SER A 16 -26.29 -36.20 7.68
CA SER A 16 -26.18 -35.31 8.84
C SER A 16 -24.75 -35.24 9.38
N ALA A 17 -24.03 -36.37 9.39
CA ALA A 17 -22.63 -36.39 9.82
C ALA A 17 -21.72 -35.62 8.85
N PHE A 18 -21.95 -35.76 7.54
CA PHE A 18 -21.20 -35.02 6.52
C PHE A 18 -21.43 -33.51 6.61
N ILE A 19 -22.70 -33.10 6.77
CA ILE A 19 -23.06 -31.69 6.90
C ILE A 19 -22.43 -31.10 8.17
N ALA A 20 -22.54 -31.79 9.31
CA ALA A 20 -21.92 -31.35 10.55
C ALA A 20 -20.39 -31.23 10.43
N PHE A 21 -19.73 -32.19 9.77
CA PHE A 21 -18.29 -32.14 9.54
C PHE A 21 -17.90 -30.94 8.65
N PHE A 22 -18.62 -30.68 7.57
CA PHE A 22 -18.37 -29.52 6.70
C PHE A 22 -18.54 -28.20 7.44
N PHE A 23 -19.62 -28.03 8.23
CA PHE A 23 -19.84 -26.82 9.00
C PHE A 23 -18.79 -26.64 10.10
N CYS A 24 -18.42 -27.71 10.82
CA CYS A 24 -17.35 -27.66 11.82
C CYS A 24 -16.00 -27.33 11.18
N ALA A 25 -15.62 -27.97 10.07
CA ALA A 25 -14.37 -27.70 9.39
C ALA A 25 -14.32 -26.26 8.84
N SER A 26 -15.41 -25.76 8.27
CA SER A 26 -15.50 -24.36 7.84
C SER A 26 -15.43 -23.37 9.00
N TYR A 27 -16.03 -23.70 10.15
CA TYR A 27 -15.96 -22.89 11.36
C TYR A 27 -14.54 -22.87 11.92
N TRP A 28 -13.84 -24.01 11.95
CA TRP A 28 -12.44 -24.07 12.36
C TRP A 28 -11.52 -23.33 11.38
N LEU A 29 -11.78 -23.40 10.07
CA LEU A 29 -10.99 -22.68 9.07
C LEU A 29 -11.22 -21.16 9.14
N TRP A 30 -12.45 -20.72 9.45
CA TRP A 30 -12.76 -19.31 9.71
C TRP A 30 -12.18 -18.87 11.05
N SER A 31 -12.38 -19.64 12.11
CA SER A 31 -11.98 -19.27 13.47
C SER A 31 -10.48 -19.42 13.74
N SER A 32 -9.74 -20.20 12.93
CA SER A 32 -8.27 -20.34 13.04
C SER A 32 -7.54 -19.40 12.09
N GLY A 33 -8.26 -18.54 11.35
CA GLY A 33 -7.64 -17.35 10.79
C GLY A 33 -7.30 -16.44 11.96
N GLU A 34 -6.04 -16.43 12.38
CA GLU A 34 -5.52 -15.42 13.29
C GLU A 34 -6.00 -14.06 12.77
N HIS A 35 -6.96 -13.47 13.48
CA HIS A 35 -7.33 -12.09 13.24
C HIS A 35 -6.12 -11.27 13.66
N VAL A 36 -5.21 -10.99 12.72
CA VAL A 36 -4.22 -9.92 12.87
C VAL A 36 -5.06 -8.67 13.11
N PRO A 37 -5.05 -8.08 14.32
CA PRO A 37 -5.78 -6.86 14.55
C PRO A 37 -5.04 -5.79 13.76
N LEU A 38 -5.56 -5.40 12.59
CA LEU A 38 -5.02 -4.27 11.83
C LEU A 38 -5.16 -2.95 12.61
N ILE A 39 -5.86 -2.97 13.76
CA ILE A 39 -6.07 -1.88 14.69
C ILE A 39 -6.15 -2.51 16.10
N PRO A 40 -5.45 -1.99 17.13
CA PRO A 40 -5.66 -2.46 18.51
C PRO A 40 -7.11 -2.17 18.91
N SER A 41 -7.80 -3.18 19.45
CA SER A 41 -9.08 -2.99 20.11
C SER A 41 -8.87 -2.15 21.36
N PHE A 42 -9.42 -0.94 21.40
CA PHE A 42 -9.54 -0.14 22.61
C PHE A 42 -10.52 -0.82 23.57
N HIS A 43 -10.02 -1.78 24.35
CA HIS A 43 -10.75 -2.31 25.49
C HIS A 43 -10.09 -1.84 26.78
N ASP A 44 -10.91 -1.10 27.52
CA ASP A 44 -10.90 -0.94 28.97
C ASP A 44 -9.63 -0.32 29.57
N ALA A 45 -9.51 1.00 29.40
CA ALA A 45 -8.87 1.80 30.43
C ALA A 45 -9.72 1.69 31.71
N ASP A 46 -9.13 1.08 32.72
CA ASP A 46 -9.69 0.85 34.06
C ASP A 46 -10.32 2.12 34.65
N VAL A 47 -11.64 2.24 34.58
CA VAL A 47 -12.40 3.17 35.43
C VAL A 47 -12.67 2.47 36.76
N ALA A 48 -11.63 2.41 37.58
CA ALA A 48 -11.79 2.09 38.99
C ALA A 48 -12.41 3.31 39.71
N GLY A 49 -13.75 3.27 39.86
CA GLY A 49 -14.44 3.91 40.97
C GLY A 49 -15.13 5.24 40.70
N ALA A 50 -16.45 5.21 40.54
CA ALA A 50 -17.36 6.10 41.24
C ALA A 50 -18.80 5.64 41.04
N GLY A 51 -19.51 5.47 42.16
CA GLY A 51 -20.93 5.14 42.17
C GLY A 51 -21.81 6.24 41.57
N LYS A 52 -23.02 5.81 41.20
CA LYS A 52 -24.27 6.57 40.96
C LYS A 52 -24.16 8.12 41.00
N GLY A 53 -24.34 8.76 39.85
CA GLY A 53 -24.98 10.08 39.77
C GLY A 53 -24.43 11.02 38.72
N GLY A 54 -25.31 11.44 37.79
CA GLY A 54 -25.31 12.79 37.20
C GLY A 54 -24.33 13.07 36.06
N VAL A 55 -24.88 13.33 34.87
CA VAL A 55 -24.17 14.06 33.81
C VAL A 55 -23.90 15.47 34.32
N VAL A 56 -22.62 15.77 34.59
CA VAL A 56 -22.14 17.12 34.85
C VAL A 56 -21.25 17.52 33.68
N THR A 57 -21.77 18.37 32.81
CA THR A 57 -20.99 19.13 31.83
C THR A 57 -20.15 20.17 32.58
N LYS A 58 -18.85 19.90 32.73
CA LYS A 58 -17.86 20.91 33.10
C LYS A 58 -16.91 21.12 31.92
N PRO A 59 -16.61 22.37 31.51
CA PRO A 59 -15.62 22.62 30.47
C PRO A 59 -14.24 22.31 31.07
N GLY A 60 -13.78 21.09 30.86
CA GLY A 60 -12.44 20.67 31.19
C GLY A 60 -11.49 21.18 30.12
N THR A 61 -10.48 21.93 30.55
CA THR A 61 -9.30 22.32 29.79
C THR A 61 -8.83 21.13 28.95
N VAL A 62 -8.90 21.25 27.62
CA VAL A 62 -8.32 20.26 26.72
C VAL A 62 -6.82 20.31 26.94
N LYS A 63 -6.30 19.36 27.73
CA LYS A 63 -4.87 19.18 27.88
C LYS A 63 -4.36 18.66 26.54
N GLU A 64 -3.47 19.40 25.92
CA GLU A 64 -2.75 18.94 24.73
C GLU A 64 -2.08 17.61 25.09
N PRO A 65 -2.34 16.52 24.35
CA PRO A 65 -1.77 15.22 24.67
C PRO A 65 -0.25 15.32 24.61
N SER A 66 0.42 14.82 25.65
CA SER A 66 1.87 14.75 25.66
C SER A 66 2.36 13.85 24.54
N LEU A 67 3.56 14.11 24.02
CA LEU A 67 4.20 13.30 22.97
C LEU A 67 4.22 11.79 23.32
N ASP A 68 4.28 11.46 24.60
CA ASP A 68 4.28 10.08 25.12
C ASP A 68 2.89 9.41 25.09
N GLU A 69 1.81 10.19 24.97
CA GLU A 69 0.43 9.71 24.85
C GLU A 69 0.07 9.40 23.40
N ILE A 70 0.72 10.05 22.44
CA ILE A 70 0.67 9.70 21.02
C ILE A 70 1.76 8.66 20.76
N VAL A 71 1.55 7.44 21.26
CA VAL A 71 2.38 6.29 20.88
C VAL A 71 2.06 5.95 19.43
N LEU A 72 2.74 6.64 18.50
CA LEU A 72 2.93 6.11 17.15
C LEU A 72 3.68 4.80 17.34
N ALA A 73 3.07 3.68 16.93
CA ALA A 73 3.74 2.39 16.95
C ALA A 73 5.16 2.53 16.35
N GLU A 74 6.14 1.86 16.96
CA GLU A 74 7.50 1.87 16.46
C GLU A 74 7.51 1.46 14.98
N TYR A 75 8.26 2.20 14.17
CA TYR A 75 8.32 1.92 12.74
C TYR A 75 9.06 0.62 12.47
N ASP A 76 8.36 -0.38 11.94
CA ASP A 76 8.94 -1.65 11.49
C ASP A 76 9.31 -1.58 10.00
N GLU A 77 10.60 -1.75 9.72
CA GLU A 77 11.15 -1.75 8.36
C GLU A 77 11.21 -3.15 7.71
N ALA A 78 10.94 -4.22 8.47
CA ALA A 78 11.06 -5.60 8.00
C ALA A 78 10.27 -5.90 6.72
N PRO A 79 9.01 -5.44 6.55
CA PRO A 79 8.24 -5.72 5.34
C PRO A 79 8.86 -5.10 4.08
N ILE A 80 9.42 -3.89 4.19
CA ILE A 80 10.07 -3.22 3.05
C ILE A 80 11.39 -3.93 2.74
N ARG A 81 12.15 -4.33 3.76
CA ARG A 81 13.40 -5.06 3.60
C ARG A 81 13.19 -6.41 2.90
N GLU A 82 12.17 -7.16 3.32
CA GLU A 82 11.81 -8.44 2.68
C GLU A 82 11.43 -8.23 1.21
N MET A 83 10.57 -7.25 0.92
CA MET A 83 10.17 -6.93 -0.45
C MET A 83 11.36 -6.52 -1.31
N CYS A 84 12.27 -5.71 -0.76
CA CYS A 84 13.48 -5.28 -1.44
C CYS A 84 14.41 -6.47 -1.74
N ALA A 85 14.60 -7.39 -0.79
CA ALA A 85 15.42 -8.58 -0.97
C ALA A 85 14.85 -9.55 -2.02
N ASN A 86 13.51 -9.61 -2.14
CA ASN A 86 12.82 -10.49 -3.09
C ASN A 86 12.70 -9.88 -4.51
N SER A 87 13.16 -8.65 -4.72
CA SER A 87 13.07 -7.95 -6.00
C SER A 87 14.40 -8.00 -6.76
N SER A 88 14.35 -7.98 -8.10
CA SER A 88 15.55 -7.99 -8.95
C SER A 88 16.06 -6.57 -9.21
N TRP A 89 17.26 -6.26 -8.74
CA TRP A 89 17.90 -4.94 -8.86
C TRP A 89 18.95 -4.82 -9.97
N ALA A 90 19.05 -5.84 -10.84
CA ALA A 90 19.89 -5.72 -12.04
C ALA A 90 19.49 -4.45 -12.79
N ASP A 91 20.45 -3.62 -13.19
CA ASP A 91 20.19 -2.39 -13.96
C ASP A 91 19.17 -1.42 -13.33
N SER A 92 19.05 -1.39 -11.99
CA SER A 92 18.08 -0.54 -11.28
C SER A 92 18.25 0.97 -11.55
N ARG A 93 19.42 1.37 -12.04
CA ARG A 93 19.72 2.74 -12.48
C ARG A 93 19.18 3.06 -13.87
N ASN A 94 18.91 2.04 -14.68
CA ASN A 94 18.44 2.16 -16.07
C ASN A 94 16.91 2.20 -16.15
N VAL A 95 16.21 1.97 -15.02
CA VAL A 95 14.76 2.11 -14.91
C VAL A 95 14.44 2.98 -13.72
N VAL A 96 13.73 4.07 -13.98
CA VAL A 96 13.33 5.04 -12.97
C VAL A 96 11.81 5.16 -12.97
N VAL A 97 11.20 4.98 -11.81
CA VAL A 97 9.78 5.25 -11.60
C VAL A 97 9.58 6.72 -11.26
N ASN A 98 8.71 7.36 -12.02
CA ASN A 98 8.19 8.69 -11.73
C ASN A 98 6.69 8.57 -11.45
N CYS A 99 6.22 9.10 -10.33
CA CYS A 99 4.79 9.08 -10.02
C CYS A 99 4.17 10.44 -10.32
N GLU A 100 3.09 10.45 -11.10
CA GLU A 100 2.32 11.68 -11.31
C GLU A 100 1.90 12.27 -9.96
N SER A 101 1.92 13.59 -9.86
CA SER A 101 1.65 14.29 -8.60
C SER A 101 0.31 13.85 -8.01
N ARG A 102 0.32 13.42 -6.75
CA ARG A 102 -0.83 12.84 -6.04
C ARG A 102 -1.78 13.92 -5.55
N VAL A 103 -3.08 13.65 -5.61
CA VAL A 103 -4.14 14.63 -5.27
C VAL A 103 -5.04 14.04 -4.20
N GLY A 104 -5.50 14.87 -3.27
CA GLY A 104 -6.49 14.47 -2.26
C GLY A 104 -6.08 14.87 -0.85
N GLY A 105 -6.80 14.34 0.15
CA GLY A 105 -6.42 14.50 1.55
C GLY A 105 -5.15 13.72 1.90
N VAL A 106 -4.58 14.00 3.07
CA VAL A 106 -3.33 13.38 3.56
C VAL A 106 -3.37 11.85 3.53
N GLY A 107 -4.51 11.24 3.85
CA GLY A 107 -4.68 9.78 3.79
C GLY A 107 -4.59 9.23 2.37
N ASN A 108 -5.20 9.92 1.38
CA ASN A 108 -5.12 9.50 -0.02
C ASN A 108 -3.70 9.65 -0.56
N VAL A 109 -3.08 10.81 -0.33
CA VAL A 109 -1.71 11.08 -0.78
C VAL A 109 -0.74 10.08 -0.17
N ARG A 110 -0.86 9.77 1.13
CA ARG A 110 -0.05 8.75 1.81
C ARG A 110 -0.20 7.39 1.14
N GLN A 111 -1.43 6.94 0.90
CA GLN A 111 -1.67 5.64 0.26
C GLN A 111 -1.10 5.61 -1.16
N GLU A 112 -1.29 6.66 -1.96
CA GLU A 112 -0.78 6.72 -3.34
C GLU A 112 0.75 6.82 -3.41
N PHE A 113 1.41 7.43 -2.41
CA PHE A 113 2.87 7.39 -2.25
C PHE A 113 3.35 5.98 -1.89
N LEU A 114 2.69 5.29 -0.97
CA LEU A 114 3.07 3.92 -0.59
C LEU A 114 2.90 2.95 -1.75
N VAL A 115 1.84 3.09 -2.56
CA VAL A 115 1.66 2.29 -3.79
C VAL A 115 2.77 2.57 -4.81
N CYS A 116 3.13 3.84 -5.02
CA CYS A 116 4.23 4.23 -5.89
C CYS A 116 5.56 3.55 -5.49
N VAL A 117 5.91 3.66 -4.21
CA VAL A 117 7.14 3.08 -3.65
C VAL A 117 7.12 1.56 -3.78
N ARG A 118 6.01 0.93 -3.40
CA ARG A 118 5.82 -0.52 -3.54
C ARG A 118 6.06 -0.97 -4.97
N GLN A 119 5.41 -0.34 -5.94
CA GLN A 119 5.53 -0.72 -7.35
C GLN A 119 6.96 -0.50 -7.89
N ALA A 120 7.68 0.53 -7.43
CA ALA A 120 9.08 0.73 -7.79
C ALA A 120 9.98 -0.39 -7.26
N ILE A 121 9.77 -0.81 -6.00
CA ILE A 121 10.48 -1.96 -5.41
C ILE A 121 10.15 -3.24 -6.16
N GLU A 122 8.87 -3.50 -6.45
CA GLU A 122 8.36 -4.69 -7.14
C GLU A 122 9.04 -4.96 -8.49
N ILE A 123 9.49 -3.91 -9.17
CA ILE A 123 10.18 -4.01 -10.46
C ILE A 123 11.70 -3.76 -10.34
N GLY A 124 12.20 -3.50 -9.13
CA GLY A 124 13.60 -3.16 -8.84
C GLY A 124 14.09 -1.93 -9.58
N ALA A 125 13.30 -0.86 -9.56
CA ALA A 125 13.60 0.43 -10.19
C ALA A 125 14.01 1.48 -9.16
N SER A 126 14.79 2.46 -9.60
CA SER A 126 15.01 3.70 -8.84
C SER A 126 13.72 4.54 -8.81
N LEU A 127 13.62 5.47 -7.87
CA LEU A 127 12.42 6.27 -7.63
C LEU A 127 12.73 7.77 -7.75
N ILE A 128 11.89 8.53 -8.45
CA ILE A 128 11.83 9.99 -8.29
C ILE A 128 10.90 10.29 -7.12
N ARG A 129 11.34 11.15 -6.19
CA ARG A 129 10.57 11.52 -5.01
C ARG A 129 9.15 11.97 -5.41
N PRO A 130 8.09 11.36 -4.84
CA PRO A 130 6.73 11.72 -5.20
C PRO A 130 6.41 13.18 -4.87
N ASN A 131 5.56 13.79 -5.70
CA ASN A 131 5.07 15.15 -5.50
C ASN A 131 3.56 15.17 -5.19
N ILE A 132 3.11 16.26 -4.60
CA ILE A 132 1.72 16.50 -4.23
C ILE A 132 1.17 17.58 -5.15
N MET A 133 -0.01 17.37 -5.73
CA MET A 133 -0.73 18.43 -6.41
C MET A 133 -1.86 18.92 -5.50
N LEU A 134 -1.82 20.21 -5.20
CA LEU A 134 -2.86 20.84 -4.40
C LEU A 134 -4.14 21.02 -5.20
N ARG A 135 -5.23 21.23 -4.48
CA ARG A 135 -6.51 21.57 -5.10
C ARG A 135 -6.39 22.93 -5.78
N SER A 136 -6.90 23.06 -7.02
CA SER A 136 -7.06 24.39 -7.62
C SER A 136 -8.11 25.21 -6.86
N GLU A 137 -8.05 26.54 -6.97
CA GLU A 137 -9.09 27.41 -6.41
C GLU A 137 -10.46 27.19 -7.07
N GLY A 138 -10.47 26.84 -8.36
CA GLY A 138 -11.70 26.53 -9.10
C GLY A 138 -12.36 25.22 -8.64
N LEU A 139 -13.69 25.22 -8.55
CA LEU A 139 -14.45 24.03 -8.20
C LEU A 139 -14.45 22.95 -9.30
N ILE A 140 -14.27 23.36 -10.56
CA ILE A 140 -14.33 22.49 -11.75
C ILE A 140 -12.99 21.78 -11.99
N GLU A 141 -11.85 22.46 -11.79
CA GLU A 141 -10.52 21.95 -12.13
C GLU A 141 -9.70 21.50 -10.92
N TYR A 142 -10.38 20.95 -9.91
CA TYR A 142 -9.80 20.70 -8.58
C TYR A 142 -8.56 19.80 -8.56
N GLN A 143 -8.25 19.07 -9.64
CA GLN A 143 -7.05 18.24 -9.80
C GLN A 143 -5.99 18.86 -10.74
N LYS A 144 -5.99 20.19 -10.91
CA LYS A 144 -5.02 20.97 -11.71
C LYS A 144 -4.38 22.12 -10.92
N GLY A 145 -4.24 21.98 -9.61
CA GLY A 145 -3.59 23.00 -8.80
C GLY A 145 -2.06 22.98 -8.89
N PRO A 146 -1.38 23.84 -8.12
CA PRO A 146 0.08 23.88 -8.07
C PRO A 146 0.67 22.56 -7.54
N VAL A 147 1.83 22.18 -8.05
CA VAL A 147 2.60 21.02 -7.60
C VAL A 147 3.59 21.45 -6.53
N HIS A 148 3.59 20.72 -5.43
CA HIS A 148 4.48 20.89 -4.29
C HIS A 148 5.24 19.60 -4.00
N ASN A 149 6.37 19.75 -3.34
CA ASN A 149 7.15 18.62 -2.84
C ASN A 149 6.37 17.84 -1.77
N MET A 150 6.72 16.57 -1.58
CA MET A 150 6.24 15.72 -0.47
C MET A 150 6.34 16.38 0.91
N SER A 151 7.33 17.28 1.11
CA SER A 151 7.52 18.07 2.33
C SER A 151 6.32 18.93 2.72
N TYR A 152 5.37 19.17 1.81
CA TYR A 152 4.14 19.88 2.12
C TYR A 152 3.24 19.13 3.13
N LEU A 153 3.25 17.79 3.14
CA LEU A 153 2.46 16.98 4.10
C LEU A 153 3.29 15.98 4.92
N PHE A 154 4.51 15.66 4.50
CA PHE A 154 5.28 14.57 5.09
C PHE A 154 6.72 14.98 5.36
N ASN A 155 7.38 14.34 6.33
CA ASN A 155 8.80 14.54 6.58
C ASN A 155 9.62 13.85 5.47
N LEU A 156 10.32 14.65 4.67
CA LEU A 156 11.10 14.20 3.52
C LEU A 156 12.36 13.45 3.97
N GLU A 157 13.05 13.97 4.98
CA GLU A 157 14.28 13.40 5.50
C GLU A 157 14.03 12.01 6.10
N LEU A 158 12.94 11.88 6.87
CA LEU A 158 12.51 10.61 7.45
C LEU A 158 12.10 9.60 6.36
N PHE A 159 11.42 10.05 5.30
CA PHE A 159 11.10 9.19 4.15
C PHE A 159 12.37 8.64 3.50
N ASP A 160 13.31 9.54 3.19
CA ASP A 160 14.58 9.21 2.57
C ASP A 160 15.43 8.27 3.45
N GLU A 161 15.55 8.56 4.74
CA GLU A 161 16.32 7.76 5.71
C GLU A 161 15.75 6.34 5.84
N ARG A 162 14.44 6.23 6.07
CA ARG A 162 13.78 4.91 6.25
C ARG A 162 13.82 4.08 4.98
N LEU A 163 13.65 4.70 3.83
CA LEU A 163 13.65 3.98 2.56
C LEU A 163 15.06 3.54 2.15
N ARG A 164 16.09 4.37 2.38
CA ARG A 164 17.50 3.99 2.16
C ARG A 164 17.96 2.89 3.13
N SER A 165 17.52 2.94 4.39
CA SER A 165 17.80 1.90 5.40
C SER A 165 17.17 0.56 5.01
N ALA A 166 15.89 0.57 4.61
CA ALA A 166 15.15 -0.64 4.33
C ALA A 166 15.48 -1.23 2.94
N CYS A 167 15.76 -0.38 1.94
CA CYS A 167 15.99 -0.80 0.57
C CYS A 167 17.15 -0.02 -0.10
N PRO A 168 18.41 -0.33 0.26
CA PRO A 168 19.58 0.43 -0.19
C PRO A 168 19.87 0.33 -1.70
N GLN A 169 19.30 -0.66 -2.39
CA GLN A 169 19.46 -0.83 -3.84
C GLN A 169 18.58 0.14 -4.65
N MET A 170 17.57 0.75 -4.01
CA MET A 170 16.70 1.73 -4.65
C MET A 170 17.30 3.12 -4.55
N HIS A 171 17.77 3.64 -5.68
CA HIS A 171 18.22 5.02 -5.73
C HIS A 171 17.01 5.98 -5.71
N ILE A 172 17.12 7.07 -4.96
CA ILE A 172 16.06 8.08 -4.84
C ILE A 172 16.56 9.39 -5.44
N TYR A 173 15.96 9.80 -6.56
CA TYR A 173 16.21 11.09 -7.20
C TYR A 173 15.23 12.15 -6.71
N ASN A 174 15.65 13.39 -6.67
CA ASN A 174 14.81 14.54 -6.32
C ASN A 174 13.79 14.85 -7.41
N ASP A 175 14.21 14.82 -8.67
CA ASP A 175 13.38 15.15 -9.83
C ASP A 175 13.93 14.54 -11.13
N LEU A 176 13.25 14.83 -12.24
CA LEU A 176 13.64 14.35 -13.57
C LEU A 176 14.93 15.03 -14.09
N ALA A 177 15.29 16.21 -13.60
CA ALA A 177 16.52 16.88 -14.00
C ALA A 177 17.74 16.14 -13.44
N GLU A 178 17.67 15.68 -12.20
CA GLU A 178 18.70 14.82 -11.60
C GLU A 178 18.89 13.52 -12.39
N VAL A 179 17.79 12.88 -12.83
CA VAL A 179 17.86 11.68 -13.69
C VAL A 179 18.60 11.96 -14.99
N LYS A 180 18.38 13.12 -15.62
CA LYS A 180 19.07 13.52 -16.86
C LYS A 180 20.57 13.78 -16.65
N HIS A 181 21.00 14.08 -15.42
CA HIS A 181 22.40 14.29 -15.11
C HIS A 181 23.17 12.97 -14.97
N VAL A 182 22.49 11.88 -14.62
CA VAL A 182 23.13 10.57 -14.41
C VAL A 182 23.03 9.63 -15.63
N GLY A 183 22.20 9.94 -16.62
CA GLY A 183 22.11 9.17 -17.87
C GLY A 183 21.14 9.74 -18.90
N GLU A 184 21.17 9.19 -20.12
CA GLU A 184 20.28 9.61 -21.20
C GLU A 184 18.87 9.00 -21.00
N ILE A 185 17.84 9.84 -20.91
CA ILE A 185 16.45 9.35 -20.90
C ILE A 185 16.08 8.93 -22.33
N ALA A 186 16.21 7.63 -22.61
CA ALA A 186 15.92 7.06 -23.91
C ALA A 186 14.42 6.83 -24.15
N ARG A 187 13.65 6.63 -23.08
CA ARG A 187 12.21 6.34 -23.16
C ARG A 187 11.46 6.87 -21.95
N VAL A 188 10.26 7.41 -22.19
CA VAL A 188 9.26 7.66 -21.15
C VAL A 188 8.05 6.81 -21.48
N ASP A 189 7.63 5.96 -20.55
CA ASP A 189 6.52 5.03 -20.77
C ASP A 189 5.43 5.16 -19.68
N ARG A 190 4.20 4.78 -20.01
CA ARG A 190 3.05 4.83 -19.11
C ARG A 190 2.27 3.51 -19.20
N PRO A 191 2.05 2.80 -18.10
CA PRO A 191 1.47 1.45 -18.12
C PRO A 191 -0.06 1.41 -18.31
N TRP A 192 -0.68 2.41 -18.96
CA TRP A 192 -2.15 2.55 -19.03
C TRP A 192 -2.86 1.34 -19.66
N ASN A 193 -2.17 0.57 -20.50
CA ASN A 193 -2.60 -0.76 -20.94
C ASN A 193 -1.37 -1.64 -21.14
N LEU A 194 -1.21 -2.66 -20.31
CA LEU A 194 -0.13 -3.63 -20.50
C LEU A 194 -0.39 -4.42 -21.80
N PRO A 195 0.61 -4.55 -22.69
CA PRO A 195 0.45 -5.28 -23.93
C PRO A 195 0.14 -6.75 -23.63
N LYS A 196 -0.55 -7.38 -24.59
CA LYS A 196 -0.80 -8.83 -24.54
C LYS A 196 0.32 -9.55 -25.28
N GLU A 197 0.93 -10.54 -24.64
CA GLU A 197 1.83 -11.47 -25.28
C GLU A 197 1.11 -12.80 -25.46
N GLN A 198 1.02 -13.30 -26.70
CA GLN A 198 0.33 -14.56 -27.02
C GLN A 198 -1.12 -14.64 -26.51
N GLY A 199 -1.81 -13.49 -26.40
CA GLY A 199 -3.19 -13.40 -25.92
C GLY A 199 -3.34 -13.25 -24.40
N VAL A 200 -2.25 -13.33 -23.63
CA VAL A 200 -2.22 -13.12 -22.17
C VAL A 200 -1.74 -11.71 -21.85
N GLN A 201 -2.43 -11.00 -20.95
CA GLN A 201 -1.98 -9.70 -20.48
C GLN A 201 -0.73 -9.87 -19.63
N LEU A 202 0.34 -9.15 -19.96
CA LEU A 202 1.56 -9.17 -19.16
C LEU A 202 1.31 -8.63 -17.75
N SER A 203 2.04 -9.17 -16.77
CA SER A 203 2.11 -8.55 -15.45
C SER A 203 2.91 -7.25 -15.52
N PHE A 204 2.70 -6.35 -14.55
CA PHE A 204 3.46 -5.10 -14.50
C PHE A 204 4.96 -5.34 -14.40
N THR A 205 5.38 -6.31 -13.57
CA THR A 205 6.78 -6.70 -13.42
C THR A 205 7.38 -7.24 -14.71
N GLU A 206 6.64 -8.07 -15.46
CA GLU A 206 7.13 -8.62 -16.71
C GLU A 206 7.23 -7.55 -17.80
N TRP A 207 6.21 -6.68 -17.90
CA TRP A 207 6.27 -5.54 -18.80
C TRP A 207 7.43 -4.60 -18.46
N ALA A 208 7.66 -4.29 -17.18
CA ALA A 208 8.77 -3.44 -16.78
C ALA A 208 10.12 -4.08 -17.13
N ARG A 209 10.25 -5.41 -16.95
CA ARG A 209 11.43 -6.18 -17.34
C ARG A 209 11.72 -6.06 -18.84
N LEU A 210 10.71 -6.16 -19.69
CA LEU A 210 10.86 -6.03 -21.15
C LEU A 210 11.19 -4.61 -21.61
N ASN A 211 10.92 -3.59 -20.79
CA ASN A 211 11.19 -2.18 -21.09
C ASN A 211 12.52 -1.66 -20.50
N ARG A 212 13.34 -2.56 -19.95
CA ARG A 212 14.71 -2.25 -19.50
C ARG A 212 15.61 -1.88 -20.67
N GLN A 213 16.49 -0.90 -20.47
CA GLN A 213 17.42 -0.40 -21.48
C GLN A 213 18.84 -0.93 -21.23
N PRO A 214 19.69 -0.99 -22.27
CA PRO A 214 21.12 -1.25 -22.10
C PRO A 214 21.79 -0.18 -21.22
N GLU A 215 23.03 -0.43 -20.81
CA GLU A 215 23.85 0.51 -20.02
C GLU A 215 23.84 1.94 -20.63
N ASP A 216 23.91 2.94 -19.75
CA ASP A 216 23.86 4.39 -20.04
C ASP A 216 22.53 4.97 -20.54
N LYS A 217 21.50 4.13 -20.73
CA LYS A 217 20.15 4.56 -21.12
C LYS A 217 19.15 4.32 -20.01
N ILE A 218 18.26 5.28 -19.82
CA ILE A 218 17.25 5.27 -18.76
C ILE A 218 15.85 5.21 -19.37
N THR A 219 15.04 4.23 -18.95
CA THR A 219 13.59 4.25 -19.11
C THR A 219 12.96 4.90 -17.88
N VAL A 220 12.17 5.96 -18.10
CA VAL A 220 11.33 6.55 -17.05
C VAL A 220 9.91 6.00 -17.16
N ILE A 221 9.47 5.22 -16.19
CA ILE A 221 8.10 4.71 -16.09
C ILE A 221 7.28 5.73 -15.30
N THR A 222 6.36 6.42 -15.99
CA THR A 222 5.46 7.37 -15.33
C THR A 222 4.19 6.66 -14.88
N MET A 223 4.08 6.45 -13.56
CA MET A 223 2.93 5.82 -12.94
C MET A 223 1.77 6.81 -12.87
N PRO A 224 0.58 6.42 -13.36
CA PRO A 224 -0.58 7.28 -13.38
C PRO A 224 -1.15 7.53 -11.99
N ARG A 225 -2.05 8.50 -11.88
CA ARG A 225 -2.94 8.65 -10.72
C ARG A 225 -3.88 7.45 -10.63
N ILE A 226 -4.08 6.93 -9.42
CA ILE A 226 -5.06 5.87 -9.15
C ILE A 226 -6.48 6.43 -9.27
N THR A 227 -6.64 7.71 -8.91
CA THR A 227 -7.91 8.43 -8.91
C THR A 227 -8.02 9.40 -10.10
N GLY A 228 -8.30 8.85 -11.28
CA GLY A 228 -8.74 9.66 -12.43
C GLY A 228 -8.20 9.20 -13.76
N GLN A 229 -9.01 8.44 -14.49
CA GLN A 229 -9.09 8.58 -15.94
C GLN A 229 -9.40 10.06 -16.24
N THR A 230 -8.59 10.69 -17.06
CA THR A 230 -9.02 11.82 -17.89
C THR A 230 -9.27 11.29 -19.29
#